data_AF-A7ETK8-F1
#
_entry.id   AF-A7ETK8-F1
#
_cell.length_a   1.000
_cell.length_b   1.000
_cell.length_c   1.000
_cell.angle_alpha   90.00
_cell.angle_beta   90.00
_cell.angle_gamma   90.00
#
_symmetry.space_group_name_H-M   'P 1'
#
loop_
_entity.id
_entity.type
_entity.pdbx_description
1 polymer ?
#
loop_
_entity_poly.entity_id
_entity_poly.type
_entity_poly.pdbx_seq_one_letter_code
_entity_poly.pdbx_strand_id
1 'polypeptide(L)'
;MSPAMNVAALKAQSAEKVEAVKNAFKSRQGFLDFITVQDSALDQHSHAGSNKTWSNEDLDPTPPEKRTWRWWNFVTFYLGLSFGNWTLGSTMVGIGLNWWQAIIVIFVSQSISSIAMYFNSRCASVYHIGYPVVARSVFGMYGSYYFVGARAALAIIWYGVQRKWSNARLLVATERTMPSTKDWTSGSRCVLDAISSLSISC
;
A
#
# COMPACT_ATOMS: atom_id res chain seq x y z
N MET A 1 -5.38 -3.19 29.51
CA MET A 1 -5.96 -2.01 30.19
C MET A 1 -4.79 -1.10 30.53
N SER A 2 -4.55 -0.05 29.72
CA SER A 2 -3.34 0.77 29.83
C SER A 2 -3.44 1.69 31.06
N PRO A 3 -2.46 1.71 32.00
CA PRO A 3 -2.48 2.67 33.08
C PRO A 3 -2.25 4.08 32.51
N ALA A 4 -2.95 5.08 33.06
CA ALA A 4 -2.84 6.46 32.62
C ALA A 4 -1.36 6.93 32.69
N MET A 5 -0.75 7.20 31.54
CA MET A 5 0.62 7.71 31.46
C MET A 5 0.69 9.11 32.09
N ASN A 6 1.36 9.20 33.24
CA ASN A 6 1.71 10.48 33.86
C ASN A 6 2.88 11.13 33.10
N VAL A 7 2.92 12.47 33.04
CA VAL A 7 3.97 13.27 32.36
C VAL A 7 5.39 12.89 32.83
N ALA A 8 5.53 12.46 34.09
CA ALA A 8 6.79 11.94 34.61
C ALA A 8 7.26 10.65 33.91
N ALA A 9 6.34 9.72 33.61
CA ALA A 9 6.64 8.48 32.91
C ALA A 9 6.96 8.73 31.41
N LEU A 10 6.27 9.70 30.79
CA LEU A 10 6.57 10.16 29.43
C LEU A 10 7.98 10.77 29.33
N LYS A 11 8.38 11.58 30.31
CA LYS A 11 9.73 12.16 30.37
C LYS A 11 10.80 11.07 30.54
N ALA A 12 10.57 10.08 31.41
CA ALA A 12 11.47 8.94 31.59
C ALA A 12 11.64 8.12 30.29
N GLN A 13 10.54 7.78 29.61
CA GLN A 13 10.61 7.07 28.32
C GLN A 13 11.26 7.91 27.21
N SER A 14 11.08 9.23 27.21
CA SER A 14 11.73 10.11 26.24
C SER A 14 13.24 10.23 26.48
N ALA A 15 13.68 10.25 27.74
CA ALA A 15 15.09 10.28 28.10
C ALA A 15 15.77 8.97 27.70
N GLU A 16 15.11 7.83 27.97
CA GLU A 16 15.57 6.50 27.56
C GLU A 16 15.73 6.38 26.03
N LYS A 17 14.74 6.86 25.26
CA LYS A 17 14.82 6.86 23.79
C LYS A 17 15.93 7.77 23.25
N VAL A 18 16.16 8.91 23.87
CA VAL A 18 17.24 9.83 23.48
C VAL A 18 18.62 9.23 23.78
N GLU A 19 18.76 8.50 24.88
CA GLU A 19 20.00 7.80 25.22
C GLU A 19 20.24 6.58 24.32
N ALA A 20 19.19 5.81 24.00
CA ALA A 20 19.26 4.71 23.05
C ALA A 20 19.71 5.20 21.65
N VAL A 21 19.16 6.31 21.17
CA VAL A 21 19.57 6.94 19.91
C VAL A 21 21.03 7.42 19.97
N LYS A 22 21.44 8.09 21.05
CA LYS A 22 22.82 8.55 21.20
C LYS A 22 23.83 7.40 21.25
N ASN A 23 23.45 6.27 21.85
CA ASN A 23 24.30 5.08 21.92
C ASN A 23 24.32 4.28 20.61
N ALA A 24 23.22 4.30 19.86
CA ALA A 24 23.13 3.74 18.51
C ALA A 24 24.11 4.40 17.53
N PHE A 25 24.26 5.73 17.59
CA PHE A 25 25.13 6.47 16.66
C PHE A 25 26.63 6.44 17.03
N LYS A 26 27.02 5.83 18.16
CA LYS A 26 28.44 5.78 18.59
C LYS A 26 29.24 4.63 17.98
N SER A 27 28.59 3.56 17.53
CA SER A 27 29.29 2.41 16.97
C SER A 27 28.55 1.84 15.76
N ARG A 28 29.30 1.28 14.80
CA ARG A 28 28.68 0.61 13.65
C ARG A 28 27.78 -0.55 14.08
N GLN A 29 28.16 -1.28 15.13
CA GLN A 29 27.36 -2.38 15.67
C GLN A 29 26.11 -1.88 16.41
N GLY A 30 26.20 -0.80 17.20
CA GLY A 30 25.05 -0.17 17.84
C GLY A 30 24.08 0.48 16.85
N PHE A 31 24.59 0.98 15.72
CA PHE A 31 23.75 1.48 14.64
C PHE A 31 23.03 0.32 13.94
N LEU A 32 23.74 -0.80 13.70
CA LEU A 32 23.14 -2.02 13.16
C LEU A 32 22.07 -2.57 14.10
N ASP A 33 22.33 -2.58 15.42
CA ASP A 33 21.40 -3.01 16.46
C ASP A 33 20.16 -2.09 16.57
N PHE A 34 20.34 -0.80 16.29
CA PHE A 34 19.26 0.19 16.27
C PHE A 34 18.36 0.12 15.02
N ILE A 35 18.91 -0.28 13.87
CA ILE A 35 18.12 -0.50 12.65
C ILE A 35 17.48 -1.90 12.61
N THR A 36 18.01 -2.87 13.36
CA THR A 36 17.35 -4.16 13.55
C THR A 36 16.20 -4.00 14.53
N VAL A 37 14.99 -4.35 14.09
CA VAL A 37 13.82 -4.37 14.97
C VAL A 37 14.07 -5.42 16.05
N GLN A 38 13.83 -5.06 17.32
CA GLN A 38 14.00 -5.94 18.47
C GLN A 38 13.06 -7.13 18.34
N ASP A 39 13.60 -8.35 18.29
CA ASP A 39 12.86 -9.59 18.03
C ASP A 39 11.64 -9.69 18.96
N SER A 40 10.45 -9.61 18.37
CA SER A 40 9.18 -9.70 19.11
C SER A 40 8.96 -11.15 19.58
N ALA A 41 8.21 -11.35 20.68
CA ALA A 41 8.06 -12.64 21.39
C ALA A 41 7.52 -13.85 20.58
N LEU A 42 7.32 -13.70 19.27
CA LEU A 42 6.91 -14.75 18.33
C LEU A 42 8.09 -15.35 17.55
N ASP A 43 9.33 -14.91 17.80
CA ASP A 43 10.53 -15.26 17.04
C ASP A 43 11.13 -16.65 17.39
N GLN A 44 10.33 -17.56 17.94
CA GLN A 44 10.78 -18.91 18.36
C GLN A 44 11.07 -19.86 17.18
N HIS A 45 11.07 -19.36 15.94
CA HIS A 45 11.34 -20.16 14.73
C HIS A 45 12.74 -19.97 14.15
N SER A 46 13.59 -19.14 14.75
CA SER A 46 14.95 -18.89 14.26
C SER A 46 16.00 -19.57 15.14
N HIS A 47 16.39 -20.79 14.78
CA HIS A 47 17.54 -21.45 15.37
C HIS A 47 18.80 -20.59 15.17
N ALA A 48 19.55 -20.37 16.25
CA ALA A 48 20.83 -19.69 16.27
C ALA A 48 21.85 -20.37 15.33
N GLY A 49 21.86 -19.98 14.05
CA GLY A 49 22.80 -20.53 13.06
C GLY A 49 22.43 -20.35 11.58
N SER A 50 21.20 -20.00 11.20
CA SER A 50 20.86 -19.85 9.77
C SER A 50 21.02 -18.41 9.27
N ASN A 51 21.77 -18.24 8.18
CA ASN A 51 22.00 -16.97 7.49
C ASN A 51 20.71 -16.16 7.26
N LYS A 52 20.59 -15.00 7.93
CA LYS A 52 19.46 -14.03 7.89
C LYS A 52 19.29 -13.29 6.54
N THR A 53 19.55 -13.93 5.40
CA THR A 53 19.47 -13.24 4.08
C THR A 53 18.06 -13.24 3.51
N TRP A 54 17.19 -14.19 3.92
CA TRP A 54 15.97 -14.52 3.17
C TRP A 54 14.65 -14.55 3.96
N SER A 55 14.70 -14.51 5.30
CA SER A 55 13.51 -14.44 6.18
C SER A 55 13.43 -13.09 6.86
N ASN A 56 12.21 -12.56 6.95
CA ASN A 56 11.85 -11.35 7.68
C ASN A 56 10.52 -11.63 8.40
N GLU A 57 10.30 -11.05 9.58
CA GLU A 57 9.04 -11.17 10.34
C GLU A 57 7.79 -10.84 9.49
N ASP A 58 7.91 -9.91 8.53
CA ASP A 58 6.83 -9.51 7.63
C ASP A 58 6.58 -10.50 6.48
N LEU A 59 7.56 -11.35 6.17
CA LEU A 59 7.49 -12.36 5.11
C LEU A 59 6.99 -13.71 5.63
N ASP A 60 7.10 -13.95 6.94
CA ASP A 60 6.75 -15.22 7.55
C ASP A 60 5.22 -15.41 7.59
N PRO A 61 4.74 -16.67 7.54
CA PRO A 61 3.31 -16.95 7.57
C PRO A 61 2.63 -16.38 8.82
N THR A 62 1.50 -15.69 8.63
CA THR A 62 0.81 -15.07 9.77
C THR A 62 0.28 -16.13 10.76
N PRO A 63 0.64 -16.04 12.06
CA PRO A 63 0.19 -17.00 13.06
C PRO A 63 -1.34 -16.93 13.24
N PRO A 64 -2.00 -18.04 13.63
CA PRO A 64 -3.46 -18.12 13.73
C PRO A 64 -4.10 -17.02 14.56
N GLU A 65 -3.44 -16.58 15.64
CA GLU A 65 -3.91 -15.55 16.56
C GLU A 65 -4.05 -14.16 15.91
N LYS A 66 -3.25 -13.87 14.87
CA LYS A 66 -3.27 -12.59 14.15
C LYS A 66 -4.24 -12.60 12.95
N ARG A 67 -4.95 -13.71 12.69
CA ARG A 67 -5.90 -13.84 11.56
C ARG A 67 -7.26 -13.24 11.89
N THR A 68 -7.33 -11.91 11.98
CA THR A 68 -8.55 -11.17 12.36
C THR A 68 -9.50 -10.91 11.18
N TRP A 69 -9.06 -11.17 9.95
CA TRP A 69 -9.86 -10.93 8.75
C TRP A 69 -10.93 -12.00 8.53
N ARG A 70 -12.20 -11.62 8.67
CA ARG A 70 -13.35 -12.42 8.24
C ARG A 70 -13.78 -12.04 6.82
N TRP A 71 -14.63 -12.85 6.22
CA TRP A 71 -15.17 -12.64 4.88
C TRP A 71 -15.87 -11.26 4.71
N TRP A 72 -16.52 -10.74 5.75
CA TRP A 72 -17.15 -9.42 5.73
C TRP A 72 -16.13 -8.28 5.53
N ASN A 73 -14.95 -8.37 6.14
CA ASN A 73 -13.90 -7.36 5.98
C ASN A 73 -13.42 -7.29 4.53
N PHE A 74 -13.37 -8.44 3.85
CA PHE A 74 -13.03 -8.53 2.43
C PHE A 74 -14.07 -7.81 1.56
N VAL A 75 -15.36 -8.08 1.77
CA VAL A 75 -16.44 -7.44 1.00
C VAL A 75 -16.45 -5.93 1.21
N THR A 76 -16.37 -5.47 2.46
CA THR A 76 -16.37 -4.03 2.80
C THR A 76 -15.16 -3.31 2.21
N PHE A 77 -13.99 -3.94 2.22
CA PHE A 77 -12.77 -3.39 1.61
C PHE A 77 -12.94 -3.14 0.10
N TYR A 78 -13.44 -4.13 -0.64
CA TYR A 78 -13.65 -3.99 -2.09
C TYR A 78 -14.79 -3.03 -2.44
N LEU A 79 -15.84 -2.97 -1.62
CA LEU A 79 -16.89 -1.97 -1.77
C LEU A 79 -16.32 -0.55 -1.61
N GLY A 80 -15.45 -0.32 -0.63
CA GLY A 80 -14.76 0.96 -0.42
C GLY A 80 -13.86 1.37 -1.58
N LEU A 81 -13.14 0.42 -2.19
CA LEU A 81 -12.28 0.70 -3.35
C LEU A 81 -13.09 0.99 -4.64
N SER A 82 -14.29 0.43 -4.77
CA SER A 82 -15.11 0.56 -5.97
C SER A 82 -15.57 2.00 -6.25
N PHE A 83 -15.58 2.88 -5.23
CA PHE A 83 -15.88 4.30 -5.41
C PHE A 83 -14.91 5.04 -6.33
N GLY A 84 -13.70 4.51 -6.54
CA GLY A 84 -12.74 5.07 -7.50
C GLY A 84 -13.12 4.86 -8.97
N ASN A 85 -14.00 3.90 -9.28
CA ASN A 85 -14.26 3.46 -10.66
C ASN A 85 -15.44 4.19 -11.34
N TRP A 86 -16.06 5.16 -10.68
CA TRP A 86 -17.26 5.85 -11.19
C TRP A 86 -17.02 6.57 -12.52
N THR A 87 -15.79 7.01 -12.76
CA THR A 87 -15.37 7.68 -14.01
C THR A 87 -15.31 6.74 -15.21
N LEU A 88 -15.21 5.42 -15.00
CA LEU A 88 -15.12 4.44 -16.09
C LEU A 88 -16.38 4.45 -16.97
N GLY A 89 -17.55 4.57 -16.34
CA GLY A 89 -18.83 4.63 -17.05
C GLY A 89 -18.96 5.89 -17.90
N SER A 90 -18.55 7.05 -17.38
CA SER A 90 -18.59 8.31 -18.14
C SER A 90 -17.68 8.29 -19.37
N THR A 91 -16.53 7.64 -19.29
CA THR A 91 -15.60 7.54 -20.43
C THR A 91 -16.19 6.70 -21.57
N MET A 92 -16.89 5.60 -21.26
CA MET A 92 -17.49 4.74 -22.29
C MET A 92 -18.63 5.42 -23.07
N VAL A 93 -19.45 6.22 -22.38
CA VAL A 93 -20.48 7.03 -23.05
C VAL A 93 -19.84 8.12 -23.92
N GLY A 94 -18.71 8.69 -23.48
CA GLY A 94 -17.95 9.67 -24.26
C GLY A 94 -17.37 9.12 -25.57
N ILE A 95 -17.15 7.81 -25.68
CA ILE A 95 -16.67 7.14 -26.90
C ILE A 95 -17.81 6.92 -27.92
N GLY A 96 -19.07 7.21 -27.55
CA GLY A 96 -20.24 7.08 -28.43
C GLY A 96 -21.00 5.77 -28.29
N LEU A 97 -20.70 4.95 -27.27
CA LEU A 97 -21.50 3.76 -26.96
C LEU A 97 -22.85 4.14 -26.36
N ASN A 98 -23.90 3.38 -26.74
CA ASN A 98 -25.19 3.45 -26.06
C ASN A 98 -25.03 3.04 -24.59
N TRP A 99 -25.80 3.69 -23.71
CA TRP A 99 -25.70 3.50 -22.27
C TRP A 99 -25.91 2.04 -21.81
N TRP A 100 -26.85 1.32 -22.44
CA TRP A 100 -27.06 -0.11 -22.17
C TRP A 100 -25.88 -0.98 -22.59
N GLN A 101 -25.26 -0.67 -23.72
CA GLN A 101 -24.09 -1.42 -24.23
C GLN A 101 -22.89 -1.19 -23.31
N ALA A 102 -22.67 0.04 -22.86
CA ALA A 102 -21.61 0.37 -21.91
C ALA A 102 -21.74 -0.43 -20.59
N ILE A 103 -22.96 -0.56 -20.05
CA ILE A 103 -23.20 -1.34 -18.82
C ILE A 103 -22.85 -2.82 -19.02
N ILE A 104 -23.29 -3.43 -20.12
CA ILE A 104 -23.02 -4.85 -20.39
C ILE A 104 -21.52 -5.10 -20.56
N VAL A 105 -20.82 -4.26 -21.32
CA VAL A 105 -19.37 -4.38 -21.54
C VAL A 105 -18.60 -4.27 -20.22
N ILE A 106 -18.94 -3.30 -19.37
CA ILE A 106 -18.31 -3.12 -18.06
C ILE A 106 -18.59 -4.34 -17.17
N PHE A 107 -19.82 -4.85 -17.16
CA PHE A 107 -20.19 -6.01 -16.35
C PHE A 107 -19.44 -7.28 -16.77
N VAL A 108 -19.32 -7.52 -18.08
CA VAL A 108 -18.56 -8.66 -18.62
C VAL A 108 -17.07 -8.53 -18.29
N SER A 109 -16.49 -7.35 -18.49
CA SER A 109 -15.09 -7.07 -18.15
C SER A 109 -14.78 -7.33 -16.67
N GLN A 110 -15.64 -6.82 -15.77
CA GLN A 110 -15.43 -7.04 -14.34
C GLN A 110 -15.67 -8.49 -13.94
N SER A 111 -16.62 -9.19 -14.56
CA SER A 111 -16.84 -10.61 -14.28
C SER A 111 -15.61 -11.45 -14.62
N ILE A 112 -15.00 -11.23 -15.79
CA ILE A 112 -13.77 -11.92 -16.21
C ILE A 112 -12.61 -11.59 -15.25
N SER A 113 -12.45 -10.31 -14.91
CA SER A 113 -11.40 -9.86 -13.98
C SER A 113 -11.59 -10.45 -12.58
N SER A 114 -12.82 -10.55 -12.09
CA SER A 114 -13.15 -11.15 -10.79
C SER A 114 -12.79 -12.64 -10.74
N ILE A 115 -13.00 -13.38 -11.83
CA ILE A 115 -12.61 -14.80 -11.92
C ILE A 115 -11.09 -14.94 -11.81
N ALA A 116 -10.33 -14.13 -12.56
CA ALA A 116 -8.87 -14.13 -12.48
C ALA A 116 -8.38 -13.76 -11.07
N MET A 117 -9.01 -12.77 -10.44
CA MET A 117 -8.68 -12.35 -9.09
C MET A 117 -8.98 -13.44 -8.06
N TYR A 118 -10.09 -14.18 -8.19
CA TYR A 118 -10.43 -15.28 -7.31
C TYR A 118 -9.34 -16.36 -7.26
N PHE A 119 -8.81 -16.76 -8.42
CA PHE A 119 -7.72 -17.74 -8.48
C PHE A 119 -6.44 -17.21 -7.81
N ASN A 120 -6.13 -15.93 -7.99
CA ASN A 120 -4.98 -15.29 -7.34
C ASN A 120 -5.18 -15.14 -5.83
N SER A 121 -6.40 -14.89 -5.36
CA SER A 121 -6.69 -14.74 -3.93
C SER A 121 -6.65 -16.06 -3.16
N ARG A 122 -6.83 -17.21 -3.84
CA ARG A 122 -6.83 -18.53 -3.18
C ARG A 122 -5.48 -18.85 -2.54
N CYS A 123 -4.36 -18.54 -3.18
CA CYS A 123 -3.04 -18.81 -2.61
C CYS A 123 -2.78 -17.98 -1.35
N ALA A 124 -3.15 -16.69 -1.37
CA ALA A 124 -3.01 -15.81 -0.21
C ALA A 124 -3.92 -16.23 0.96
N SER A 125 -5.12 -16.73 0.69
CA SER A 125 -6.08 -17.12 1.73
C SER A 125 -5.75 -18.44 2.42
N VAL A 126 -5.18 -19.43 1.70
CA VAL A 126 -4.88 -20.75 2.27
C VAL A 126 -3.55 -20.73 3.01
N TYR A 127 -2.54 -20.10 2.41
CA TYR A 127 -1.17 -20.13 2.93
C TYR A 127 -0.84 -18.93 3.83
N HIS A 128 -1.69 -17.90 3.86
CA HIS A 128 -1.50 -16.69 4.68
C HIS A 128 -0.10 -16.05 4.51
N ILE A 129 0.39 -16.06 3.27
CA ILE A 129 1.70 -15.52 2.86
C ILE A 129 1.53 -14.44 1.79
N GLY A 130 2.45 -13.48 1.78
CA GLY A 130 2.43 -12.36 0.84
C GLY A 130 2.82 -12.76 -0.59
N TYR A 131 2.42 -11.93 -1.56
CA TYR A 131 2.83 -12.05 -2.97
C TYR A 131 4.34 -12.28 -3.20
N PRO A 132 5.29 -11.60 -2.53
CA PRO A 132 6.72 -11.84 -2.78
C PRO A 132 7.16 -13.27 -2.42
N VAL A 133 6.50 -13.93 -1.46
CA VAL A 133 6.80 -15.33 -1.11
C VAL A 133 6.25 -16.28 -2.18
N VAL A 134 5.03 -16.03 -2.67
CA VAL A 134 4.46 -16.78 -3.81
C VAL A 134 5.36 -16.64 -5.04
N ALA A 135 5.82 -15.43 -5.35
CA ALA A 135 6.65 -15.20 -6.52
C ALA A 135 7.99 -15.96 -6.47
N ARG A 136 8.58 -16.15 -5.29
CA ARG A 136 9.80 -16.97 -5.11
C ARG A 136 9.56 -18.45 -5.38
N SER A 137 8.38 -18.97 -5.07
CA SER A 137 8.04 -20.37 -5.35
C SER A 137 7.93 -20.68 -6.86
N VAL A 138 7.56 -19.68 -7.66
CA VAL A 138 7.36 -19.85 -9.12
C VAL A 138 8.63 -19.50 -9.91
N PHE A 139 9.28 -18.39 -9.59
CA PHE A 139 10.38 -17.82 -10.38
C PHE A 139 11.76 -18.02 -9.74
N GLY A 140 11.83 -18.69 -8.59
CA GLY A 140 13.05 -18.87 -7.81
C GLY A 140 13.48 -17.61 -7.05
N MET A 141 14.60 -17.73 -6.32
CA MET A 141 15.07 -16.68 -5.42
C MET A 141 15.50 -15.42 -6.16
N TYR A 142 16.36 -15.56 -7.17
CA TYR A 142 16.87 -14.42 -7.95
C TYR A 142 15.86 -13.90 -8.99
N GLY A 143 15.03 -14.76 -9.58
CA GLY A 143 14.03 -14.37 -10.58
C GLY A 143 12.87 -13.55 -9.99
N SER A 144 12.55 -13.75 -8.71
CA SER A 144 11.47 -13.02 -8.02
C SER A 144 11.67 -11.50 -7.98
N TYR A 145 12.91 -11.02 -7.94
CA TYR A 145 13.23 -9.60 -7.82
C TYR A 145 12.69 -8.76 -8.99
N TYR A 146 12.73 -9.30 -10.21
CA TYR A 146 12.19 -8.61 -11.38
C TYR A 146 10.68 -8.37 -11.25
N PHE A 147 9.92 -9.40 -10.88
CA PHE A 147 8.47 -9.31 -10.76
C PHE A 147 8.03 -8.40 -9.60
N VAL A 148 8.74 -8.45 -8.47
CA VAL A 148 8.49 -7.55 -7.35
C VAL A 148 8.80 -6.09 -7.73
N GLY A 149 9.92 -5.86 -8.42
CA GLY A 149 10.29 -4.52 -8.92
C GLY A 149 9.29 -3.96 -9.93
N ALA A 150 8.86 -4.77 -10.90
CA ALA A 150 7.85 -4.37 -11.89
C ALA A 150 6.51 -4.01 -11.24
N ARG A 151 6.07 -4.79 -10.24
CA ARG A 151 4.87 -4.49 -9.44
C ARG A 151 5.02 -3.19 -8.63
N ALA A 152 6.20 -2.94 -8.06
CA ALA A 152 6.47 -1.71 -7.32
C ALA A 152 6.41 -0.48 -8.24
N ALA A 153 7.01 -0.55 -9.44
CA ALA A 153 6.94 0.54 -10.43
C ALA A 153 5.48 0.83 -10.84
N LEU A 154 4.69 -0.20 -11.14
CA LEU A 154 3.27 -0.05 -11.46
C LEU A 154 2.47 0.56 -10.30
N ALA A 155 2.77 0.16 -9.06
CA ALA A 155 2.12 0.73 -7.87
C ALA A 155 2.46 2.23 -7.68
N ILE A 156 3.70 2.64 -7.95
CA ILE A 156 4.12 4.05 -7.89
C ILE A 156 3.36 4.87 -8.93
N ILE A 157 3.27 4.39 -10.17
CA ILE A 157 2.54 5.07 -11.25
C ILE A 157 1.05 5.18 -10.89
N TRP A 158 0.44 4.07 -10.46
CA TRP A 158 -0.97 4.03 -10.09
C TRP A 158 -1.30 4.99 -8.93
N TYR A 159 -0.48 4.97 -7.88
CA TYR A 159 -0.66 5.85 -6.74
C TYR A 159 -0.40 7.32 -7.10
N GLY A 160 0.54 7.56 -8.02
CA GLY A 160 0.73 8.85 -8.67
C GLY A 160 -0.57 9.37 -9.27
N VAL A 161 -1.22 8.58 -10.14
CA VAL A 161 -2.50 8.93 -10.77
C VAL A 161 -3.59 9.21 -9.73
N GLN A 162 -3.72 8.35 -8.71
CA GLN A 162 -4.78 8.49 -7.70
C GLN A 162 -4.61 9.77 -6.84
N ARG A 163 -3.37 10.17 -6.55
CA ARG A 163 -3.08 11.44 -5.86
C ARG A 163 -3.53 12.65 -6.66
N LYS A 164 -3.49 12.61 -8.00
CA LYS A 164 -3.91 13.73 -8.85
C LYS A 164 -5.41 13.99 -8.72
N TRP A 165 -6.22 12.94 -8.82
CA TRP A 165 -7.67 13.04 -8.69
C TRP A 165 -8.09 13.53 -7.30
N SER A 166 -7.35 13.15 -6.26
CA SER A 166 -7.55 13.66 -4.90
C SER A 166 -7.16 15.13 -4.78
N ASN A 167 -5.98 15.51 -5.26
CA ASN A 167 -5.46 16.88 -5.15
C ASN A 167 -6.29 17.87 -5.96
N ALA A 168 -6.75 17.51 -7.16
CA ALA A 168 -7.60 18.38 -7.99
C ALA A 168 -8.88 18.80 -7.24
N ARG A 169 -9.52 17.88 -6.51
CA ARG A 169 -10.71 18.16 -5.71
C ARG A 169 -10.40 19.07 -4.52
N LEU A 170 -9.27 18.86 -3.85
CA LEU A 170 -8.84 19.69 -2.72
C LEU A 170 -8.52 21.12 -3.18
N LEU A 171 -7.86 21.30 -4.32
CA LEU A 171 -7.56 22.63 -4.86
C LEU A 171 -8.84 23.41 -5.15
N VAL A 172 -9.83 22.78 -5.79
CA VAL A 172 -11.14 23.41 -6.06
C VAL A 172 -11.90 23.75 -4.77
N ALA A 173 -11.84 22.89 -3.74
CA ALA A 173 -12.46 23.16 -2.45
C ALA A 173 -11.82 24.33 -1.71
N THR A 174 -10.49 24.42 -1.74
CA THR A 174 -9.73 25.53 -1.15
C THR A 174 -10.03 26.84 -1.86
N GLU A 175 -10.11 26.85 -3.20
CA GLU A 175 -10.46 28.04 -3.98
C GLU A 175 -11.88 28.56 -3.70
N ARG A 176 -12.82 27.66 -3.42
CA ARG A 176 -14.19 28.04 -3.03
C ARG A 176 -14.27 28.62 -1.62
N THR A 177 -13.41 28.16 -0.72
CA THR A 177 -13.41 28.59 0.70
C THR A 177 -12.59 29.86 0.89
N MET A 178 -11.50 30.02 0.15
CA MET A 178 -10.60 31.18 0.21
C MET A 178 -10.20 31.60 -1.21
N PRO A 179 -10.86 32.61 -1.79
CA PRO A 179 -10.55 33.09 -3.14
C PRO A 179 -9.13 33.63 -3.32
N SER A 180 -8.47 34.00 -2.22
CA SER A 180 -7.09 34.52 -2.16
C SER A 180 -6.02 33.49 -2.56
N THR A 181 -6.32 32.18 -2.53
CA THR A 181 -5.32 31.14 -2.85
C THR A 181 -5.20 30.81 -4.34
N LYS A 182 -5.87 31.55 -5.24
CA LYS A 182 -5.83 31.30 -6.70
C LYS A 182 -4.42 31.40 -7.30
N ASP A 183 -3.60 32.30 -6.77
CA ASP A 183 -2.26 32.58 -7.30
C ASP A 183 -1.29 31.42 -6.96
N TRP A 184 -1.39 30.88 -5.73
CA TRP A 184 -0.60 29.74 -5.24
C TRP A 184 -0.96 28.42 -5.92
N THR A 185 -2.24 28.24 -6.27
CA THR A 185 -2.77 27.01 -6.86
C THR A 185 -2.53 26.91 -8.37
N SER A 186 -2.20 28.03 -9.04
CA SER A 186 -1.83 28.08 -10.46
C SER A 186 -0.61 27.21 -10.78
N GLY A 187 0.47 27.30 -10.00
CA GLY A 187 1.68 26.50 -10.19
C GLY A 187 1.45 24.99 -10.02
N SER A 188 0.56 24.60 -9.10
CA SER A 188 0.21 23.20 -8.86
C SER A 188 -0.61 22.58 -10.01
N ARG A 189 -1.42 23.38 -10.72
CA ARG A 189 -2.15 22.92 -11.92
C ARG A 189 -1.21 22.52 -13.06
N CYS A 190 -0.18 23.32 -13.33
CA CYS A 190 0.81 23.04 -14.39
C CYS A 190 1.48 21.67 -14.21
N VAL A 191 1.84 21.30 -12.98
CA VAL A 191 2.43 19.98 -12.66
C VAL A 191 1.41 18.85 -12.84
N LEU A 192 0.15 19.07 -12.47
CA LEU A 192 -0.92 18.08 -12.64
C LEU A 192 -1.23 17.83 -14.12
N ASP A 193 -1.19 18.88 -14.95
CA ASP A 193 -1.41 18.81 -16.40
C ASP A 193 -0.26 18.07 -17.10
N ALA A 194 0.99 18.29 -16.69
CA ALA A 194 2.16 17.58 -17.23
C ALA A 194 2.11 16.05 -17.01
N ILE A 195 1.56 15.59 -15.89
CA ILE A 195 1.38 14.16 -15.64
C ILE A 195 0.15 13.62 -16.42
N SER A 196 -0.76 14.47 -16.91
CA SER A 196 -1.98 14.06 -17.62
C SER A 196 -1.66 13.62 -19.05
N SER A 197 -0.80 14.38 -19.72
CA SER A 197 -0.26 14.07 -21.05
C SER A 197 0.49 12.73 -21.10
N LEU A 198 1.08 12.31 -19.97
CA LEU A 198 1.74 11.00 -19.86
C LEU A 198 0.76 9.82 -19.77
N SER A 199 -0.45 10.02 -19.23
CA SER A 199 -1.43 8.94 -19.02
C SER A 199 -2.43 8.79 -20.18
N ILE A 200 -2.62 9.84 -21.01
CA ILE A 200 -3.47 9.77 -22.21
C ILE A 200 -2.72 9.13 -23.39
N SER A 201 -1.40 8.99 -23.31
CA SER A 201 -0.56 8.40 -24.35
C SER A 201 -0.26 6.90 -24.16
N CYS A 202 -0.85 6.25 -23.14
CA CYS A 202 -0.75 4.80 -22.89
C CYS A 202 -2.12 4.14 -22.95
#